data_AF-A0AAE0A7M7-F1
#
_entry.id   AF-A0AAE0A7M7-F1
#
_cell.length_a   1.000
_cell.length_b   1.000
_cell.length_c   1.000
_cell.angle_alpha   90.00
_cell.angle_beta   90.00
_cell.angle_gamma   90.00
#
_symmetry.space_group_name_H-M   'P 1'
#
loop_
_entity.id
_entity.type
_entity.pdbx_description
1 polymer ?
#
loop_
_entity_poly.entity_id
_entity_poly.type
_entity_poly.pdbx_seq_one_letter_code
_entity_poly.pdbx_strand_id
1 'polypeptide(L)'
;MYPVAYVLVESECKDTWTWFLEQLAVDLGINNYFGVVWISDKQKGLIDAIGDLFPNSEHRFFCQPFLQQFQKPTQRVTTKTDIVRFTQCMLRMRSESEVAYQWFVEKVKQESYFYYPVYSGNYKYQITSHREDQFVVDIDKKTCACKKWQLIGIPCIHGMATLLSSNCDSIDFKDN
;
A
#
# COMPACT_ATOMS: atom_id res chain seq x y z
N MET A 1 -10.60 8.98 0.60
CA MET A 1 -11.15 8.64 1.93
C MET A 1 -12.20 9.68 2.25
N TYR A 2 -13.44 9.25 2.49
CA TYR A 2 -14.55 10.14 2.83
C TYR A 2 -14.93 9.92 4.28
N PRO A 3 -15.16 10.98 5.09
CA PRO A 3 -15.60 10.83 6.47
C PRO A 3 -17.01 10.25 6.49
N VAL A 4 -17.23 9.20 7.28
CA VAL A 4 -18.53 8.55 7.47
C VAL A 4 -19.29 9.19 8.63
N ALA A 5 -18.59 9.61 9.68
CA ALA A 5 -19.12 10.31 10.84
C ALA A 5 -18.04 11.19 11.48
N TYR A 6 -18.47 12.20 12.24
CA TYR A 6 -17.61 13.01 13.11
C TYR A 6 -18.35 13.29 14.41
N VAL A 7 -17.61 13.51 15.49
CA VAL A 7 -18.18 13.81 16.80
C VAL A 7 -17.41 14.95 17.45
N LEU A 8 -18.13 15.85 18.12
CA LEU A 8 -17.55 16.92 18.92
C LEU A 8 -17.79 16.58 20.39
N VAL A 9 -16.70 16.49 21.15
CA VAL A 9 -16.73 16.01 22.52
C VAL A 9 -15.90 16.90 23.43
N GLU A 10 -16.27 16.96 24.71
CA GLU A 10 -15.53 17.73 25.71
C GLU A 10 -14.17 17.10 26.02
N SER A 11 -14.06 15.77 25.95
CA SER A 11 -12.80 15.06 26.14
C SER A 11 -12.79 13.74 25.36
N GLU A 12 -11.62 13.34 24.87
CA GLU A 12 -11.41 12.05 24.23
C GLU A 12 -11.12 10.97 25.28
N CYS A 13 -12.18 10.47 25.93
CA CYS A 13 -12.08 9.41 26.94
C CYS A 13 -12.92 8.18 26.57
N LYS A 14 -12.75 7.08 27.32
CA LYS A 14 -13.41 5.80 27.06
C LYS A 14 -14.93 5.96 26.98
N ASP A 15 -15.54 6.64 27.93
CA ASP A 15 -17.00 6.79 28.02
C ASP A 15 -17.56 7.48 26.77
N THR A 16 -16.85 8.50 26.28
CA THR A 16 -17.26 9.25 25.09
C THR A 16 -17.10 8.44 23.81
N TRP A 17 -16.02 7.65 23.71
CA TRP A 17 -15.80 6.74 22.59
C TRP A 17 -16.81 5.60 22.57
N THR A 18 -17.16 5.03 23.73
CA THR A 18 -18.19 3.98 23.84
C THR A 18 -19.52 4.47 23.29
N TRP A 19 -19.99 5.63 23.78
CA TRP A 19 -21.24 6.21 23.31
C TRP A 19 -21.24 6.46 21.80
N PHE A 20 -20.16 7.03 21.26
CA PHE A 20 -20.06 7.32 19.83
C PHE A 20 -20.07 6.05 18.97
N LEU A 21 -19.33 5.02 19.40
CA LEU A 21 -19.25 3.75 18.67
C LEU A 21 -20.57 2.96 18.70
N GLU A 22 -21.33 3.04 19.78
CA GLU A 22 -22.68 2.46 19.85
C GLU A 22 -23.62 3.12 18.83
N GLN A 23 -23.64 4.45 18.76
CA GLN A 23 -24.45 5.17 17.78
C GLN A 23 -24.03 4.81 16.35
N LEU A 24 -22.73 4.82 16.08
CA LEU A 24 -22.20 4.48 14.77
C LEU A 24 -22.55 3.04 14.37
N ALA A 25 -22.50 2.09 15.29
CA ALA A 25 -22.85 0.70 15.02
C ALA A 25 -24.34 0.52 14.70
N VAL A 26 -25.22 1.24 15.41
CA VAL A 26 -26.67 1.25 15.14
C VAL A 26 -26.93 1.82 13.74
N ASP A 27 -26.34 2.97 13.40
CA ASP A 27 -26.55 3.64 12.12
C ASP A 27 -26.01 2.84 10.92
N LEU A 28 -24.89 2.14 11.12
CA LEU A 28 -24.29 1.27 10.09
C LEU A 28 -24.93 -0.12 10.05
N GLY A 29 -25.89 -0.42 10.94
CA GLY A 29 -26.53 -1.72 11.02
C GLY A 29 -25.55 -2.85 11.37
N ILE A 30 -24.53 -2.57 12.18
CA ILE A 30 -23.55 -3.56 12.66
C ILE A 30 -24.21 -4.36 13.78
N ASN A 31 -24.90 -5.43 13.40
CA ASN A 31 -25.77 -6.24 14.25
C ASN A 31 -25.17 -7.60 14.62
N ASN A 32 -24.13 -8.05 13.91
CA ASN A 32 -23.32 -9.19 14.29
C ASN A 32 -21.84 -8.85 14.06
N TYR A 33 -21.04 -8.95 15.12
CA TYR A 33 -19.63 -8.56 15.25
C TYR A 33 -18.65 -9.23 14.25
N PHE A 34 -19.16 -9.97 13.28
CA PHE A 34 -18.41 -10.70 12.26
C PHE A 34 -18.27 -9.87 10.98
N GLY A 35 -17.03 -9.71 10.52
CA GLY A 35 -16.72 -9.08 9.23
C GLY A 35 -16.41 -7.58 9.30
N VAL A 36 -16.45 -6.97 10.48
CA VAL A 36 -15.98 -5.58 10.69
C VAL A 36 -14.56 -5.60 11.25
N VAL A 37 -13.67 -4.85 10.60
CA VAL A 37 -12.31 -4.61 11.06
C VAL A 37 -12.22 -3.17 11.53
N TRP A 38 -12.01 -2.96 12.83
CA TRP A 38 -11.80 -1.63 13.39
C TRP A 38 -10.33 -1.22 13.21
N ILE A 39 -10.10 0.00 12.75
CA ILE A 39 -8.76 0.57 12.60
C ILE A 39 -8.71 1.89 13.36
N SER A 40 -7.99 1.93 14.49
CA SER A 40 -7.89 3.13 15.33
C SER A 40 -6.44 3.50 15.62
N ASP A 41 -6.14 4.78 15.86
CA ASP A 41 -4.84 5.11 16.43
C ASP A 41 -4.71 4.52 17.84
N LYS A 42 -3.49 4.43 18.38
CA LYS A 42 -3.24 3.73 19.65
C LYS A 42 -3.75 4.49 20.88
N GLN A 43 -4.85 5.24 20.77
CA GLN A 43 -5.45 5.97 21.87
C GLN A 43 -6.17 5.02 22.83
N LYS A 44 -5.67 4.97 24.07
CA LYS A 44 -6.13 4.02 25.10
C LYS A 44 -7.65 3.99 25.29
N GLY A 45 -8.30 5.16 25.39
CA GLY A 45 -9.75 5.24 25.60
C GLY A 45 -10.56 4.59 24.48
N LEU A 46 -10.11 4.74 23.23
CA LEU A 46 -10.76 4.15 22.06
C LEU A 46 -10.52 2.65 21.95
N ILE A 47 -9.30 2.19 22.28
CA ILE A 47 -8.97 0.76 22.32
C ILE A 47 -9.86 0.05 23.36
N ASP A 48 -9.96 0.61 24.56
CA ASP A 48 -10.75 0.04 25.64
C ASP A 48 -12.25 -0.01 25.28
N ALA A 49 -12.78 1.03 24.62
CA ALA A 49 -14.16 1.06 24.15
C ALA A 49 -14.45 0.02 23.06
N ILE A 50 -13.55 -0.14 22.08
CA ILE A 50 -13.69 -1.16 21.02
C ILE A 50 -13.62 -2.57 21.60
N GLY A 51 -12.71 -2.81 22.55
CA GLY A 51 -12.56 -4.11 23.22
C GLY A 51 -13.82 -4.53 23.99
N ASP A 52 -14.50 -3.58 24.63
CA ASP A 52 -15.74 -3.83 25.37
C ASP A 52 -16.95 -4.02 24.43
N LEU A 53 -17.07 -3.19 23.39
CA LEU A 53 -18.23 -3.20 22.50
C LEU A 53 -18.16 -4.29 21.42
N PHE A 54 -16.97 -4.59 20.91
CA PHE A 54 -16.76 -5.51 19.78
C PHE A 54 -15.67 -6.55 20.07
N PRO A 55 -15.82 -7.38 21.12
CA PRO A 55 -14.76 -8.30 21.58
C PRO A 55 -14.38 -9.38 20.55
N ASN A 56 -15.30 -9.70 19.63
CA ASN A 56 -15.09 -10.70 18.57
C ASN A 56 -14.63 -10.10 17.24
N SER A 57 -14.50 -8.77 17.15
CA SER A 57 -14.08 -8.10 15.92
C SER A 57 -12.56 -8.00 15.83
N GLU A 58 -12.02 -7.99 14.60
CA GLU A 58 -10.60 -7.70 14.44
C GLU A 58 -10.34 -6.22 14.71
N HIS A 59 -9.47 -5.93 15.68
CA HIS A 59 -8.99 -4.58 15.93
C HIS A 59 -7.53 -4.44 15.47
N ARG A 60 -7.29 -3.48 14.57
CA ARG A 60 -5.98 -3.18 14.03
C ARG A 60 -5.60 -1.76 14.41
N PHE A 61 -4.31 -1.56 14.67
CA PHE A 61 -3.82 -0.22 14.97
C PHE A 61 -3.49 0.53 13.69
N PHE A 62 -4.05 1.72 13.62
CA PHE A 62 -3.69 2.75 12.68
C PHE A 62 -2.23 3.15 12.93
N CYS A 63 -1.34 2.69 12.05
CA CYS A 63 0.03 3.17 11.99
C CYS A 63 -0.03 4.53 11.26
N GLN A 64 0.21 5.65 11.93
CA GLN A 64 0.17 6.98 11.29
C GLN A 64 1.04 7.10 10.00
N PRO A 65 2.21 6.44 9.90
CA PRO A 65 2.93 6.30 8.62
C PRO A 65 2.08 5.69 7.48
N PHE A 66 1.05 4.90 7.79
CA PHE A 66 0.19 4.15 6.87
C PHE A 66 -0.88 4.98 6.13
N LEU A 67 -1.36 6.14 6.62
CA LEU A 67 -2.12 7.09 5.76
C LEU A 67 -1.24 8.18 5.15
N GLN A 68 -0.14 8.56 5.79
CA GLN A 68 0.83 9.47 5.15
C GLN A 68 1.42 8.84 3.88
N GLN A 69 1.52 7.52 3.78
CA GLN A 69 1.89 6.81 2.56
C GLN A 69 0.79 6.74 1.46
N PHE A 70 -0.47 7.04 1.78
CA PHE A 70 -1.52 7.23 0.75
C PHE A 70 -1.58 8.68 0.28
N GLN A 71 -0.93 9.60 0.99
CA GLN A 71 -0.70 10.99 0.55
C GLN A 71 0.73 11.22 0.02
N LYS A 72 1.67 10.29 0.21
CA LYS A 72 3.03 10.30 -0.34
C LYS A 72 3.45 8.88 -0.74
N PRO A 73 4.06 8.63 -1.90
CA PRO A 73 4.35 7.28 -2.36
C PRO A 73 5.32 6.52 -1.43
N THR A 74 4.73 5.59 -0.67
CA THR A 74 5.26 4.32 -0.12
C THR A 74 6.55 4.35 0.72
N GLN A 75 6.42 3.99 2.02
CA GLN A 75 7.39 3.12 2.71
C GLN A 75 6.91 2.55 4.07
N ARG A 76 6.73 1.21 4.09
CA ARG A 76 7.13 0.19 5.10
C ARG A 76 5.99 -0.73 5.57
N VAL A 77 5.91 -1.89 4.92
CA VAL A 77 5.60 -3.17 5.59
C VAL A 77 6.81 -4.07 5.34
N THR A 78 7.48 -4.48 6.41
CA THR A 78 8.62 -5.40 6.39
C THR A 78 8.11 -6.83 6.52
N THR A 79 8.28 -7.63 5.48
CA THR A 79 8.86 -8.98 5.59
C THR A 79 9.69 -9.16 4.31
N LYS A 80 10.77 -9.95 4.35
CA LYS A 80 11.51 -10.32 3.14
C LYS A 80 10.52 -10.99 2.17
N THR A 81 9.97 -10.24 1.23
CA THR A 81 9.22 -10.80 0.10
C THR A 81 10.20 -10.93 -1.04
N ASP A 82 10.67 -12.16 -1.23
CA ASP A 82 11.34 -12.57 -2.45
C ASP A 82 10.50 -12.16 -3.67
N ILE A 83 11.16 -11.82 -4.77
CA ILE A 83 10.50 -11.45 -6.02
C ILE A 83 9.46 -12.48 -6.46
N VAL A 84 9.70 -13.76 -6.16
CA VAL A 84 8.76 -14.88 -6.37
C VAL A 84 7.45 -14.63 -5.63
N ARG A 85 7.51 -14.15 -4.39
CA ARG A 85 6.33 -13.87 -3.58
C ARG A 85 5.61 -12.59 -4.02
N PHE A 86 6.34 -11.57 -4.48
CA PHE A 86 5.73 -10.39 -5.10
C PHE A 86 5.01 -10.76 -6.41
N THR A 87 5.68 -11.51 -7.29
CA THR A 87 5.11 -12.03 -8.53
C THR A 87 3.90 -12.92 -8.24
N GLN A 88 4.00 -13.83 -7.26
CA GLN A 88 2.86 -14.64 -6.81
C GLN A 88 1.72 -13.78 -6.27
N CYS A 89 1.99 -12.71 -5.51
CA CYS A 89 0.95 -11.79 -5.05
C CYS A 89 0.30 -11.02 -6.22
N MET A 90 1.08 -10.58 -7.21
CA MET A 90 0.56 -9.92 -8.41
C MET A 90 -0.30 -10.87 -9.26
N LEU A 91 0.17 -12.11 -9.47
CA LEU A 91 -0.58 -13.16 -10.17
C LEU A 91 -1.81 -13.61 -9.39
N ARG A 92 -1.72 -13.68 -8.06
CA ARG A 92 -2.85 -14.00 -7.18
C ARG A 92 -3.90 -12.90 -7.22
N MET A 93 -3.51 -11.64 -7.10
CA MET A 93 -4.39 -10.49 -7.27
C MET A 93 -5.08 -10.53 -8.64
N ARG A 94 -4.36 -10.88 -9.70
CA ARG A 94 -4.94 -11.09 -11.03
C ARG A 94 -5.98 -12.22 -11.05
N SER A 95 -5.67 -13.36 -10.43
CA SER A 95 -6.58 -14.51 -10.37
C SER A 95 -7.83 -14.25 -9.51
N GLU A 96 -7.72 -13.41 -8.48
CA GLU A 96 -8.83 -13.06 -7.59
C GLU A 96 -9.67 -11.89 -8.15
N SER A 97 -9.03 -10.95 -8.83
CA SER A 97 -9.68 -9.80 -9.47
C SER A 97 -8.82 -9.18 -10.56
N GLU A 98 -9.12 -9.51 -11.82
CA GLU A 98 -8.47 -8.90 -12.98
C GLU A 98 -8.65 -7.37 -12.98
N VAL A 99 -9.79 -6.86 -12.50
CA VAL A 99 -10.05 -5.41 -12.40
C VAL A 99 -9.08 -4.72 -11.43
N ALA A 100 -8.80 -5.33 -10.27
CA ALA A 100 -7.86 -4.80 -9.31
C ALA A 100 -6.42 -4.83 -9.83
N TYR A 101 -6.06 -5.91 -10.53
CA TYR A 101 -4.75 -6.03 -11.18
C TYR A 101 -4.56 -4.97 -12.27
N GLN A 102 -5.54 -4.80 -13.17
CA GLN A 102 -5.50 -3.78 -14.22
C GLN A 102 -5.43 -2.37 -13.61
N TRP A 103 -6.23 -2.07 -12.58
CA TRP A 103 -6.15 -0.79 -11.87
C TRP A 103 -4.76 -0.53 -11.30
N PHE A 104 -4.12 -1.53 -10.69
CA PHE A 104 -2.77 -1.41 -10.15
C PHE A 104 -1.75 -1.13 -11.26
N VAL A 105 -1.82 -1.88 -12.36
CA VAL A 105 -0.93 -1.69 -13.52
C VAL A 105 -1.12 -0.30 -14.13
N GLU A 106 -2.36 0.16 -14.30
CA GLU A 106 -2.69 1.50 -14.79
C GLU A 106 -2.16 2.58 -13.86
N LYS A 107 -2.26 2.39 -12.54
CA LYS A 107 -1.71 3.33 -11.56
C LYS A 107 -0.20 3.40 -11.60
N VAL A 108 0.49 2.27 -11.67
CA VAL A 108 1.94 2.24 -11.84
C VAL A 108 2.34 2.88 -13.17
N LYS A 109 1.59 2.63 -14.25
CA LYS A 109 1.81 3.30 -15.55
C LYS A 109 1.66 4.83 -15.42
N GLN A 110 0.56 5.32 -14.82
CA GLN A 110 0.32 6.75 -14.58
C GLN A 110 1.45 7.42 -13.80
N GLU A 111 1.94 6.79 -12.73
CA GLU A 111 3.04 7.38 -11.97
C GLU A 111 4.40 7.20 -12.68
N SER A 112 4.55 6.16 -13.50
CA SER A 112 5.77 5.94 -14.29
C SER A 112 5.94 6.91 -15.45
N TYR A 113 4.85 7.55 -15.95
CA TYR A 113 4.92 8.56 -17.01
C TYR A 113 5.85 9.74 -16.68
N PHE A 114 6.08 9.99 -15.39
CA PHE A 114 6.99 11.04 -14.95
C PHE A 114 8.48 10.69 -15.09
N TYR A 115 8.79 9.46 -15.50
CA TYR A 115 10.13 8.90 -15.52
C TYR A 115 10.45 8.26 -16.88
N TYR A 116 11.53 8.71 -17.50
CA TYR A 116 11.95 8.29 -18.83
C TYR A 116 13.20 7.40 -18.75
N PRO A 117 13.08 6.08 -18.92
CA PRO A 117 14.21 5.17 -18.94
C PRO A 117 14.96 5.20 -20.27
N VAL A 118 16.28 5.37 -20.20
CA VAL A 118 17.23 5.31 -21.31
C VAL A 118 18.19 4.16 -21.07
N TYR A 119 18.26 3.21 -22.00
CA TYR A 119 19.17 2.07 -21.88
C TYR A 119 20.63 2.52 -21.98
N SER A 120 21.46 2.05 -21.03
CA SER A 120 22.88 2.43 -20.93
C SER A 120 23.83 1.24 -21.07
N GLY A 121 23.33 0.05 -21.44
CA GLY A 121 24.12 -1.19 -21.53
C GLY A 121 24.13 -2.02 -20.24
N ASN A 122 24.48 -3.31 -20.34
CA ASN A 122 24.66 -4.22 -19.20
C ASN A 122 23.44 -4.27 -18.24
N TYR A 123 22.21 -4.34 -18.79
CA TYR A 123 20.96 -4.32 -18.02
C TYR A 123 20.76 -3.06 -17.14
N LYS A 124 21.52 -2.00 -17.41
CA LYS A 124 21.41 -0.71 -16.73
C LYS A 124 20.64 0.30 -17.57
N TYR A 125 19.87 1.11 -16.85
CA TYR A 125 19.05 2.16 -17.40
C TYR A 125 19.23 3.42 -16.58
N GLN A 126 19.39 4.54 -17.27
CA GLN A 126 19.34 5.87 -16.68
C GLN A 126 17.90 6.38 -16.77
N ILE A 127 17.35 6.82 -15.64
CA ILE A 127 15.98 7.28 -15.51
C ILE A 127 16.02 8.78 -15.31
N THR A 128 15.36 9.51 -16.20
CA THR A 128 15.25 10.97 -16.10
C THR A 128 13.83 11.35 -15.73
N SER A 129 13.68 12.12 -14.66
CA SER A 129 12.41 12.72 -14.24
C SER A 129 12.11 13.98 -15.05
N HIS A 130 10.84 14.38 -15.15
CA HIS A 130 10.48 15.72 -15.64
C HIS A 130 11.10 16.87 -14.85
N ARG A 131 11.50 16.63 -13.59
CA ARG A 131 12.19 17.61 -12.74
C ARG A 131 13.70 17.56 -12.87
N GLU A 132 14.22 16.89 -13.91
CA GLU A 132 15.65 16.69 -14.19
C GLU A 132 16.40 15.82 -13.17
N ASP A 133 15.70 15.22 -12.20
CA ASP A 133 16.29 14.20 -11.33
C ASP A 133 16.72 12.98 -12.14
N GLN A 134 17.92 12.46 -11.87
CA GLN A 134 18.47 11.29 -12.55
C GLN A 134 18.70 10.13 -11.59
N PHE A 135 18.27 8.93 -12.00
CA PHE A 135 18.48 7.70 -11.25
C PHE A 135 19.08 6.63 -12.15
N VAL A 136 19.91 5.75 -11.59
CA VAL A 136 20.40 4.57 -12.29
C VAL A 136 19.67 3.35 -11.76
N VAL A 137 19.08 2.57 -12.65
CA VAL A 137 18.46 1.27 -12.38
C VAL A 137 19.33 0.18 -13.01
N ASP A 138 19.61 -0.88 -12.27
CA ASP A 138 20.27 -2.09 -12.77
C ASP A 138 19.28 -3.24 -12.56
N ILE A 139 18.72 -3.74 -13.66
CA ILE A 139 17.67 -4.78 -13.64
C ILE A 139 18.27 -6.13 -13.21
N ASP A 140 19.47 -6.45 -13.70
CA ASP A 140 20.15 -7.71 -13.39
C ASP A 140 20.47 -7.81 -11.89
N LYS A 141 21.02 -6.74 -11.33
CA LYS A 141 21.31 -6.65 -9.89
C LYS A 141 20.10 -6.29 -9.04
N LYS A 142 18.95 -6.01 -9.66
CA LYS A 142 17.70 -5.59 -8.98
C LYS A 142 17.93 -4.40 -8.05
N THR A 143 18.63 -3.37 -8.56
CA THR A 143 19.01 -2.19 -7.78
C THR A 143 18.56 -0.88 -8.44
N CYS A 144 18.30 0.15 -7.62
CA CYS A 144 18.06 1.50 -8.08
C CYS A 144 18.81 2.52 -7.22
N ALA A 145 19.26 3.63 -7.79
CA ALA A 145 19.90 4.73 -7.06
C ALA A 145 19.01 5.31 -5.94
N CYS A 146 17.67 5.22 -6.06
CA CYS A 146 16.75 5.63 -4.99
C CYS A 146 16.75 4.67 -3.77
N LYS A 147 17.48 3.55 -3.85
CA LYS A 147 17.63 2.50 -2.83
C LYS A 147 16.34 1.76 -2.45
N LYS A 148 15.17 2.21 -2.90
CA LYS A 148 13.89 1.58 -2.57
C LYS A 148 13.87 0.11 -2.98
N TRP A 149 14.34 -0.24 -4.19
CA TRP A 149 14.37 -1.64 -4.67
C TRP A 149 15.20 -2.53 -3.74
N GLN A 150 16.40 -2.09 -3.37
CA GLN A 150 17.31 -2.84 -2.50
C GLN A 150 16.78 -2.97 -1.08
N LEU A 151 16.10 -1.95 -0.59
CA LEU A 151 15.57 -1.92 0.77
C LEU A 151 14.31 -2.78 0.94
N ILE A 152 13.47 -2.86 -0.10
CA ILE A 152 12.15 -3.51 0.01
C ILE A 152 12.06 -4.84 -0.76
N GLY A 153 13.03 -5.15 -1.62
CA GLY A 153 13.04 -6.36 -2.45
C GLY A 153 12.09 -6.34 -3.65
N ILE A 154 11.32 -5.26 -3.84
CA ILE A 154 10.33 -5.08 -4.91
C ILE A 154 10.78 -3.92 -5.80
N PRO A 155 10.58 -3.98 -7.14
CA PRO A 155 10.92 -2.86 -8.01
C PRO A 155 10.26 -1.56 -7.54
N CYS A 156 11.07 -0.53 -7.33
CA CYS A 156 10.59 0.83 -7.08
C CYS A 156 9.94 1.42 -8.33
N ILE A 157 9.29 2.59 -8.25
CA ILE A 157 8.67 3.23 -9.42
C ILE A 157 9.62 3.41 -10.62
N HIS A 158 10.90 3.71 -10.36
CA HIS A 158 11.93 3.76 -11.40
C HIS A 158 12.22 2.38 -12.00
N GLY A 159 12.30 1.36 -11.14
CA GLY A 159 12.47 -0.03 -11.55
C GLY A 159 11.29 -0.54 -12.36
N MET A 160 10.06 -0.22 -11.94
CA MET A 160 8.82 -0.53 -12.65
C MET A 160 8.76 0.18 -14.00
N ALA A 161 9.07 1.49 -14.06
CA ALA A 161 9.14 2.24 -15.31
C ALA A 161 10.13 1.60 -16.30
N THR A 162 11.27 1.13 -15.79
CA THR A 162 12.28 0.43 -16.60
C THR A 162 11.80 -0.94 -17.06
N LEU A 163 11.22 -1.74 -16.16
CA LEU A 163 10.69 -3.06 -16.49
C LEU A 163 9.58 -2.95 -17.55
N LEU A 164 8.68 -1.98 -17.39
CA LEU A 164 7.60 -1.68 -18.33
C LEU A 164 8.10 -1.18 -19.69
N SER A 165 9.20 -0.45 -19.74
CA SER A 165 9.79 0.03 -21.01
C SER A 165 10.67 -1.01 -21.70
N SER A 166 11.23 -1.98 -20.95
CA SER A 166 12.19 -2.96 -21.44
C SER A 166 11.57 -4.21 -22.11
N ASN A 167 10.27 -4.50 -21.94
CA ASN A 167 9.52 -5.53 -22.70
C ASN A 167 8.01 -5.48 -22.37
N CYS A 168 7.09 -5.45 -23.36
CA CYS A 168 6.40 -6.61 -23.96
C CYS A 168 5.28 -7.20 -23.08
N ASP A 169 4.11 -7.50 -23.66
CA ASP A 169 2.89 -8.07 -23.04
C ASP A 169 3.03 -9.42 -22.31
N SER A 170 4.26 -9.87 -22.03
CA SER A 170 4.55 -11.09 -21.30
C SER A 170 5.39 -10.78 -20.06
N ILE A 171 4.72 -10.51 -18.95
CA ILE A 171 5.25 -10.84 -17.63
C ILE A 171 5.26 -12.38 -17.55
N ASP A 172 6.23 -13.00 -18.21
CA ASP A 172 6.56 -14.41 -18.04
C ASP A 172 7.87 -14.46 -17.24
N PHE A 173 7.73 -14.46 -15.92
CA PHE A 173 8.82 -14.76 -15.02
C PHE A 173 9.12 -16.24 -15.17
N LYS A 174 9.94 -16.60 -16.16
CA LYS A 174 10.44 -17.98 -16.25
C LYS A 174 11.37 -18.23 -15.08
N ASP A 175 10.90 -19.12 -14.23
CA ASP A 175 11.59 -19.68 -13.07
C ASP A 175 12.98 -20.19 -13.47
N ASN A 176 13.99 -19.78 -12.70
CA ASN A 176 15.25 -20.49 -12.53
C ASN A 176 15.72 -20.28 -11.10
#